data_AF-A0A9Q9XPD5-F1
#
_entry.id   AF-A0A9Q9XPD5-F1
#
_cell.length_a   1.000
_cell.length_b   1.000
_cell.length_c   1.000
_cell.angle_alpha   90.00
_cell.angle_beta   90.00
_cell.angle_gamma   90.00
#
_symmetry.space_group_name_H-M   'P 1'
#
loop_
_entity.id
_entity.type
_entity.pdbx_description
1 polymer ?
#
loop_
_entity_poly.entity_id
_entity_poly.type
_entity_poly.pdbx_seq_one_letter_code
_entity_poly.pdbx_strand_id
1 'polypeptide(L)'
;MCHSLKCNFLVRKDINAKLKGRVSLSVFEEMFEPLDMARLFALGPLVLILCLVLCTTGSPCQYSVLESVKEKAAHVVNIKGSEDQIYTIRIKDKHNEIRAEQISNQTPFKIPFEWLKPCTVYTVSVDDCGLSGRNTFTSSKNGETVSKTVVRSVTDNEVCLKGVFTDIQWNLTECVEITEQNSCASTHTVVLDTCNYTMNVALPPVKPHINFSKTIPSQFEWTNKPAQCNAALLIINCINNENKNSIIYGLNTPVSLLPDTEYTCTGEYPYETQHIKSNELSFKIKCDWQKNGRFQPLSSTSLEISWNSLEGDKCSGIKWESYSVSCSDGNSQKSKSSNFPVVLPIQHH
;
A
#
# COMPACT_ATOMS: atom_id res chain seq x y z
N MET A 1 77.05 23.31 -5.54
CA MET A 1 75.81 23.26 -4.75
C MET A 1 75.43 21.78 -4.66
N CYS A 2 75.83 20.97 -3.66
CA CYS A 2 75.44 20.98 -2.22
C CYS A 2 73.93 21.24 -2.08
N HIS A 3 73.07 20.42 -1.46
CA HIS A 3 73.17 19.33 -0.46
C HIS A 3 71.87 18.47 -0.60
N SER A 4 71.89 17.14 -0.70
CA SER A 4 71.62 16.13 0.36
C SER A 4 70.74 16.56 1.54
N LEU A 5 69.63 15.85 1.80
CA LEU A 5 69.41 15.12 3.07
C LEU A 5 68.13 14.24 3.07
N LYS A 6 68.32 12.96 3.43
CA LYS A 6 67.33 12.03 4.02
C LYS A 6 67.01 12.48 5.46
N CYS A 7 65.86 12.05 6.01
CA CYS A 7 65.81 11.40 7.34
C CYS A 7 64.44 10.78 7.68
N ASN A 8 64.50 9.59 8.27
CA ASN A 8 63.45 8.86 9.02
C ASN A 8 63.24 9.46 10.40
N PHE A 9 62.07 9.25 11.03
CA PHE A 9 61.87 8.97 12.48
C PHE A 9 60.46 8.36 12.66
N LEU A 10 60.19 7.17 13.23
CA LEU A 10 60.45 6.50 14.52
C LEU A 10 59.54 6.94 15.69
N VAL A 11 58.85 5.94 16.24
CA VAL A 11 57.88 5.93 17.35
C VAL A 11 58.53 6.23 18.72
N ARG A 12 57.86 7.04 19.57
CA ARG A 12 57.63 6.78 21.02
C ARG A 12 56.94 7.96 21.71
N LYS A 13 55.98 7.65 22.59
CA LYS A 13 55.69 8.46 23.77
C LYS A 13 55.15 7.55 24.88
N ASP A 14 55.98 7.29 25.89
CA ASP A 14 55.56 6.82 27.20
C ASP A 14 55.24 8.03 28.09
N ILE A 15 54.30 7.88 29.04
CA ILE A 15 54.56 7.91 30.51
C ILE A 15 53.26 8.14 31.32
N ASN A 16 53.05 7.21 32.27
CA ASN A 16 52.41 7.23 33.60
C ASN A 16 50.93 7.63 33.81
N ALA A 17 50.19 6.66 34.38
CA ALA A 17 49.42 6.90 35.60
C ALA A 17 49.47 5.67 36.52
N LYS A 18 49.66 5.96 37.82
CA LYS A 18 49.98 5.05 38.93
C LYS A 18 48.74 4.94 39.80
N LEU A 19 48.17 3.75 39.99
CA LEU A 19 47.17 3.50 41.03
C LEU A 19 47.51 2.22 41.79
N LYS A 20 47.89 2.43 43.06
CA LYS A 20 48.08 1.41 44.09
C LYS A 20 46.71 0.86 44.49
N GLY A 21 46.59 -0.47 44.54
CA GLY A 21 45.51 -1.16 45.25
C GLY A 21 46.04 -2.47 45.83
N ARG A 22 46.18 -2.54 47.15
CA ARG A 22 46.41 -3.78 47.90
C ARG A 22 45.12 -4.60 47.90
N VAL A 23 45.19 -5.87 47.55
CA VAL A 23 44.21 -6.86 47.99
C VAL A 23 44.96 -7.95 48.74
N SER A 24 44.51 -8.17 49.98
CA SER A 24 45.02 -9.12 50.95
C SER A 24 44.58 -10.52 50.56
N LEU A 25 45.52 -11.45 50.39
CA LEU A 25 45.21 -12.88 50.35
C LEU A 25 45.27 -13.41 51.78
N SER A 26 44.11 -13.73 52.33
CA SER A 26 44.00 -14.47 53.58
C SER A 26 44.35 -15.95 53.35
N VAL A 27 45.31 -16.39 54.15
CA VAL A 27 45.68 -17.75 54.55
C VAL A 27 44.59 -18.80 54.33
N PHE A 28 44.94 -19.86 53.59
CA PHE A 28 44.41 -21.21 53.81
C PHE A 28 45.61 -22.14 53.96
N GLU A 29 45.84 -22.52 55.21
CA GLU A 29 46.77 -23.53 55.67
C GLU A 29 45.93 -24.80 55.85
N GLU A 30 46.22 -25.87 55.10
CA GLU A 30 46.38 -27.24 55.63
C GLU A 30 46.34 -28.33 54.53
N MET A 31 47.27 -29.28 54.73
CA MET A 31 47.31 -30.67 54.26
C MET A 31 47.50 -30.94 52.76
N PHE A 32 48.75 -31.18 52.36
CA PHE A 32 49.10 -32.34 51.52
C PHE A 32 50.57 -32.76 51.75
N GLU A 33 50.77 -34.05 52.00
CA GLU A 33 52.05 -34.77 52.16
C GLU A 33 52.96 -34.67 50.92
N PRO A 34 54.28 -34.96 51.06
CA PRO A 34 55.28 -34.54 50.08
C PRO A 34 55.35 -35.50 48.89
N LEU A 35 54.68 -35.15 47.79
CA LEU A 35 54.94 -35.75 46.48
C LEU A 35 55.92 -34.88 45.70
N ASP A 36 57.18 -35.34 45.75
CA ASP A 36 58.29 -35.13 44.79
C ASP A 36 58.14 -33.95 43.80
N MET A 37 58.67 -32.79 44.20
CA MET A 37 58.61 -31.51 43.45
C MET A 37 59.41 -31.49 42.14
N ALA A 38 60.04 -32.58 41.72
CA ALA A 38 60.87 -32.59 40.51
C ALA A 38 60.09 -32.80 39.20
N ARG A 39 58.81 -33.22 39.24
CA ARG A 39 58.04 -33.53 38.01
C ARG A 39 57.00 -32.49 37.57
N LEU A 40 56.75 -31.45 38.36
CA LEU A 40 55.73 -30.42 38.04
C LEU A 40 56.25 -29.26 37.18
N PHE A 41 57.57 -29.11 37.00
CA PHE A 41 58.14 -27.97 36.25
C PHE A 41 58.14 -28.11 34.72
N ALA A 42 57.79 -29.27 34.17
CA ALA A 42 57.74 -29.48 32.71
C ALA A 42 56.33 -29.31 32.08
N LEU A 43 55.28 -29.24 32.90
CA LEU A 43 53.88 -29.16 32.46
C LEU A 43 53.15 -27.89 32.96
N GLY A 44 53.81 -27.09 33.81
CA GLY A 44 53.23 -25.92 34.47
C GLY A 44 52.55 -24.90 33.53
N PRO A 45 53.13 -24.50 32.38
CA PRO A 45 52.48 -23.54 31.50
C PRO A 45 51.28 -24.15 30.76
N LEU A 46 51.36 -25.42 30.37
CA LEU A 46 50.32 -26.10 29.59
C LEU A 46 49.09 -26.43 30.42
N VAL A 47 49.28 -26.80 31.70
CA VAL A 47 48.16 -27.06 32.63
C VAL A 47 47.50 -25.75 33.08
N LEU A 48 48.26 -24.67 33.28
CA LEU A 48 47.69 -23.34 33.57
C LEU A 48 46.93 -22.76 32.37
N ILE A 49 47.43 -22.94 31.15
CA ILE A 49 46.72 -22.54 29.92
C ILE A 49 45.46 -23.39 29.72
N LEU A 50 45.50 -24.71 29.98
CA LEU A 50 44.32 -25.57 29.91
C LEU A 50 43.28 -25.18 30.97
N CYS A 51 43.69 -24.86 32.20
CA CYS A 51 42.79 -24.37 33.25
C CYS A 51 42.26 -22.95 32.98
N LEU A 52 43.06 -22.04 32.39
CA LEU A 52 42.60 -20.70 32.01
C LEU A 52 41.66 -20.74 30.80
N VAL A 53 41.80 -21.71 29.89
CA VAL A 53 40.86 -21.95 28.79
C VAL A 53 39.58 -22.64 29.27
N LEU A 54 39.63 -23.43 30.36
CA LEU A 54 38.46 -24.10 30.93
C LEU A 54 37.68 -23.24 31.95
N CYS A 55 38.32 -22.23 32.58
CA CYS A 55 37.69 -21.38 33.61
C CYS A 55 36.98 -20.11 33.09
N THR A 56 36.88 -19.88 31.77
CA THR A 56 36.00 -18.83 31.20
C THR A 56 34.71 -19.43 30.65
N THR A 57 34.09 -20.35 31.38
CA THR A 57 32.75 -20.86 31.05
C THR A 57 31.79 -20.35 32.11
N GLY A 58 31.52 -19.03 32.06
CA GLY A 58 30.27 -18.52 32.62
C GLY A 58 29.14 -19.38 32.05
N SER A 59 28.23 -19.85 32.90
CA SER A 59 27.14 -20.74 32.48
C SER A 59 26.46 -20.14 31.24
N PRO A 60 26.40 -20.87 30.10
CA PRO A 60 25.84 -20.32 28.88
C PRO A 60 24.40 -19.90 29.16
N CYS A 61 24.06 -18.66 28.80
CA CYS A 61 22.74 -18.14 29.09
C CYS A 61 21.68 -19.03 28.46
N GLN A 62 20.58 -19.22 29.20
CA GLN A 62 19.47 -20.06 28.79
C GLN A 62 18.20 -19.24 28.70
N TYR A 63 17.36 -19.47 27.70
CA TYR A 63 16.08 -18.78 27.58
C TYR A 63 14.90 -19.72 27.39
N SER A 64 13.71 -19.22 27.72
CA SER A 64 12.43 -19.89 27.49
C SER A 64 11.32 -18.87 27.30
N VAL A 65 10.30 -19.23 26.52
CA VAL A 65 9.09 -18.44 26.35
C VAL A 65 7.96 -19.05 27.18
N LEU A 66 7.32 -18.23 28.00
CA LEU A 66 6.24 -18.61 28.91
C LEU A 66 4.98 -17.81 28.58
N GLU A 67 3.81 -18.40 28.83
CA GLU A 67 2.54 -17.67 28.79
C GLU A 67 2.52 -16.57 29.86
N SER A 68 2.03 -15.39 29.50
CA SER A 68 1.89 -14.29 30.44
C SER A 68 0.69 -14.53 31.36
N VAL A 69 0.89 -14.32 32.67
CA VAL A 69 -0.20 -14.35 33.67
C VAL A 69 -0.94 -12.99 33.74
N LYS A 70 -0.44 -11.96 33.04
CA LYS A 70 -0.99 -10.59 33.09
C LYS A 70 -1.67 -10.23 31.76
N GLU A 71 -2.83 -9.57 31.85
CA GLU A 71 -3.70 -9.16 30.74
C GLU A 71 -3.07 -8.24 29.69
N LYS A 72 -1.93 -7.60 29.98
CA LYS A 72 -1.29 -6.61 29.08
C LYS A 72 -0.13 -7.15 28.23
N ALA A 73 0.25 -8.42 28.37
CA ALA A 73 1.31 -9.02 27.57
C ALA A 73 0.86 -10.40 27.08
N ALA A 74 1.24 -10.76 25.85
CA ALA A 74 0.89 -12.05 25.29
C ALA A 74 1.75 -13.15 25.90
N HIS A 75 3.07 -12.96 25.87
CA HIS A 75 4.06 -13.93 26.32
C HIS A 75 5.24 -13.23 26.99
N VAL A 76 6.00 -13.99 27.77
CA VAL A 76 7.16 -13.51 28.50
C VAL A 76 8.38 -14.32 28.10
N VAL A 77 9.45 -13.63 27.74
CA VAL A 77 10.77 -14.23 27.51
C VAL A 77 11.55 -14.16 28.81
N ASN A 78 11.88 -15.32 29.35
CA ASN A 78 12.69 -15.45 30.56
C ASN A 78 14.10 -15.89 30.18
N ILE A 79 15.10 -15.10 30.57
CA ILE A 79 16.53 -15.38 30.35
C ILE A 79 17.18 -15.66 31.70
N LYS A 80 17.82 -16.82 31.81
CA LYS A 80 18.67 -17.22 32.93
C LYS A 80 20.12 -17.08 32.49
N GLY A 81 20.75 -15.99 32.89
CA GLY A 81 22.19 -15.72 32.69
C GLY A 81 22.84 -15.42 34.03
N SER A 82 24.13 -15.72 34.16
CA SER A 82 24.91 -15.54 35.39
C SER A 82 25.40 -14.10 35.63
N GLU A 83 25.39 -13.24 34.59
CA GLU A 83 25.86 -11.86 34.66
C GLU A 83 24.81 -10.90 34.09
N ASP A 84 24.78 -9.66 34.59
CA ASP A 84 23.94 -8.59 34.03
C ASP A 84 24.44 -8.22 32.64
N GLN A 85 23.81 -8.79 31.61
CA GLN A 85 24.18 -8.61 30.21
C GLN A 85 22.97 -8.15 29.40
N ILE A 86 23.25 -7.42 28.33
CA ILE A 86 22.25 -7.02 27.34
C ILE A 86 22.18 -8.11 26.25
N TYR A 87 20.99 -8.63 26.03
CA TYR A 87 20.68 -9.63 25.02
C TYR A 87 19.82 -9.03 23.91
N THR A 88 20.01 -9.49 22.68
CA THR A 88 19.11 -9.17 21.57
C THR A 88 18.08 -10.27 21.42
N ILE A 89 16.82 -9.97 21.68
CA ILE A 89 15.71 -10.87 21.36
C ILE A 89 15.21 -10.58 19.94
N ARG A 90 14.83 -11.62 19.23
CA ARG A 90 14.25 -11.54 17.89
C ARG A 90 12.95 -12.32 17.88
N ILE A 91 11.89 -11.69 17.38
CA ILE A 91 10.57 -12.29 17.21
C ILE A 91 10.34 -12.47 15.71
N LYS A 92 10.04 -13.69 15.30
CA LYS A 92 9.86 -14.06 13.90
C LYS A 92 8.44 -14.57 13.64
N ASP A 93 7.81 -14.03 12.61
CA ASP A 93 6.61 -14.58 11.98
C ASP A 93 7.07 -15.46 10.81
N LYS A 94 6.86 -16.78 10.92
CA LYS A 94 7.44 -17.77 10.01
C LYS A 94 8.98 -17.64 9.94
N HIS A 95 9.49 -17.03 8.87
CA HIS A 95 10.92 -16.82 8.63
C HIS A 95 11.33 -15.34 8.67
N ASN A 96 10.37 -14.43 8.77
CA ASN A 96 10.62 -13.00 8.72
C ASN A 96 10.73 -12.47 10.15
N GLU A 97 11.84 -11.80 10.43
CA GLU A 97 11.99 -11.03 11.67
C GLU A 97 11.02 -9.86 11.65
N ILE A 98 10.09 -9.85 12.61
CA ILE A 98 9.14 -8.75 12.76
C ILE A 98 9.64 -7.70 13.74
N ARG A 99 10.49 -8.10 14.69
CA ARG A 99 11.08 -7.24 15.73
C ARG A 99 12.41 -7.81 16.21
N ALA A 100 13.33 -6.91 16.54
CA ALA A 100 14.49 -7.17 17.37
C ALA A 100 14.60 -6.10 18.45
N GLU A 101 14.87 -6.49 19.69
CA GLU A 101 14.93 -5.60 20.85
C GLU A 101 16.09 -5.97 21.76
N GLN A 102 16.70 -4.96 22.36
CA GLN A 102 17.76 -5.16 23.36
C GLN A 102 17.16 -5.16 24.77
N ILE A 103 17.45 -6.21 25.53
CA ILE A 103 16.86 -6.43 26.85
C ILE A 103 17.93 -6.84 27.86
N SER A 104 17.71 -6.53 29.13
CA SER A 104 18.52 -7.07 30.23
C SER A 104 17.87 -8.33 30.81
N ASN A 105 18.69 -9.29 31.25
CA ASN A 105 18.24 -10.48 31.99
C ASN A 105 17.72 -10.19 33.40
N GLN A 106 17.87 -8.97 33.93
CA GLN A 106 17.36 -8.60 35.26
C GLN A 106 15.83 -8.70 35.36
N THR A 107 15.13 -8.50 34.24
CA THR A 107 13.66 -8.55 34.20
C THR A 107 13.16 -9.39 33.03
N PRO A 108 12.16 -10.26 33.23
CA PRO A 108 11.52 -10.97 32.14
C PRO A 108 10.93 -9.99 31.12
N PHE A 109 11.27 -10.19 29.85
CA PHE A 109 10.79 -9.32 28.79
C PHE A 109 9.36 -9.70 28.40
N LYS A 110 8.48 -8.70 28.33
CA LYS A 110 7.07 -8.89 27.99
C LYS A 110 6.84 -8.54 26.53
N ILE A 111 6.30 -9.48 25.77
CA ILE A 111 5.91 -9.26 24.38
C ILE A 111 4.54 -8.57 24.34
N PRO A 112 4.45 -7.32 23.84
CA PRO A 112 3.18 -6.60 23.71
C PRO A 112 2.27 -7.22 22.64
N PHE A 113 0.96 -7.12 22.84
CA PHE A 113 -0.05 -7.62 21.91
C PHE A 113 -0.03 -6.87 20.56
N GLU A 114 0.32 -5.59 20.58
CA GLU A 114 0.36 -4.69 19.44
C GLU A 114 1.43 -5.07 18.42
N TRP A 115 2.39 -5.91 18.81
CA TRP A 115 3.43 -6.41 17.92
C TRP A 115 3.00 -7.65 17.14
N LEU A 116 1.89 -8.26 17.55
CA LEU A 116 1.48 -9.57 17.12
C LEU A 116 0.17 -9.46 16.33
N LYS A 117 0.08 -10.29 15.31
CA LYS A 117 -1.17 -10.63 14.63
C LYS A 117 -1.86 -11.72 15.45
N PRO A 118 -3.20 -11.77 15.48
CA PRO A 118 -3.90 -12.88 16.12
C PRO A 118 -3.65 -14.20 15.33
N CYS A 119 -3.90 -15.36 15.95
CA CYS A 119 -3.81 -16.69 15.33
C CYS A 119 -2.55 -16.96 14.49
N THR A 120 -1.42 -16.37 14.88
CA THR A 120 -0.15 -16.47 14.16
C THR A 120 0.87 -17.18 15.03
N VAL A 121 1.66 -18.04 14.41
CA VAL A 121 2.71 -18.80 15.09
C VAL A 121 4.01 -18.01 15.06
N TYR A 122 4.49 -17.62 16.23
CA TYR A 122 5.72 -16.87 16.41
C TYR A 122 6.84 -17.76 16.93
N THR A 123 8.07 -17.48 16.47
CA THR A 123 9.30 -18.07 17.02
C THR A 123 10.15 -16.97 17.64
N VAL A 124 10.65 -17.20 18.85
CA VAL A 124 11.55 -16.29 19.57
C VAL A 124 12.96 -16.87 19.59
N SER A 125 13.94 -16.06 19.20
CA SER A 125 15.36 -16.37 19.40
C SER A 125 16.03 -15.29 20.23
N VAL A 126 17.05 -15.68 21.00
CA VAL A 126 17.88 -14.76 21.76
C VAL A 126 19.31 -14.98 21.31
N ASP A 127 19.97 -13.92 20.84
CA ASP A 127 21.34 -13.99 20.35
C ASP A 127 22.27 -14.46 21.50
N ASP A 128 23.18 -15.38 21.18
CA ASP A 128 24.18 -15.98 22.09
C ASP A 128 23.62 -16.73 23.33
N CYS A 129 22.32 -17.08 23.35
CA CYS A 129 21.72 -17.94 24.39
C CYS A 129 21.19 -19.28 23.87
N GLY A 130 21.37 -20.32 24.69
CA GLY A 130 20.81 -21.65 24.47
C GLY A 130 19.31 -21.72 24.81
N LEU A 131 18.54 -22.48 24.05
CA LEU A 131 17.15 -22.75 24.35
C LEU A 131 17.03 -23.78 25.48
N SER A 132 16.25 -23.47 26.52
CA SER A 132 16.01 -24.35 27.67
C SER A 132 14.57 -24.90 27.73
N GLY A 133 13.68 -24.43 26.84
CA GLY A 133 12.28 -24.83 26.81
C GLY A 133 11.62 -24.59 25.45
N ARG A 134 10.36 -24.12 25.45
CA ARG A 134 9.66 -23.74 24.21
C ARG A 134 10.11 -22.36 23.74
N ASN A 135 10.37 -22.23 22.44
CA ASN A 135 10.67 -20.95 21.78
C ASN A 135 9.53 -20.45 20.87
N THR A 136 8.54 -21.31 20.60
CA THR A 136 7.39 -20.98 19.75
C THR A 136 6.13 -20.74 20.57
N PHE A 137 5.30 -19.80 20.15
CA PHE A 137 3.96 -19.61 20.72
C PHE A 137 2.95 -19.18 19.67
N THR A 138 1.66 -19.31 19.98
CA THR A 138 0.56 -18.80 19.16
C THR A 138 -0.09 -17.63 19.87
N SER A 139 -0.30 -16.52 19.17
CA SER A 139 -0.87 -15.29 19.72
C SER A 139 -2.32 -15.45 20.20
N SER A 140 -3.19 -16.14 19.47
CA SER A 140 -4.57 -16.43 19.88
C SER A 140 -5.08 -17.76 19.34
N LYS A 141 -6.22 -18.26 19.88
CA LYS A 141 -6.78 -19.57 19.53
C LYS A 141 -8.07 -19.53 18.71
N ASN A 142 -8.84 -18.44 18.75
CA ASN A 142 -10.15 -18.37 18.11
C ASN A 142 -10.18 -17.27 17.05
N GLY A 143 -10.71 -17.60 15.87
CA GLY A 143 -11.04 -16.64 14.82
C GLY A 143 -12.47 -16.15 14.98
N GLU A 144 -12.72 -14.87 14.72
CA GLU A 144 -14.02 -14.22 14.93
C GLU A 144 -14.26 -13.12 13.89
N THR A 145 -15.46 -12.54 13.90
CA THR A 145 -15.74 -11.32 13.16
C THR A 145 -15.18 -10.12 13.91
N VAL A 146 -14.42 -9.29 13.21
CA VAL A 146 -13.84 -8.08 13.80
C VAL A 146 -14.93 -7.07 14.11
N SER A 147 -14.91 -6.51 15.32
CA SER A 147 -15.94 -5.58 15.79
C SER A 147 -16.09 -4.32 14.91
N LYS A 148 -14.96 -3.82 14.39
CA LYS A 148 -14.92 -2.69 13.46
C LYS A 148 -13.72 -2.82 12.52
N THR A 149 -13.94 -2.52 11.24
CA THR A 149 -12.86 -2.42 10.24
C THR A 149 -12.66 -0.96 9.86
N VAL A 150 -11.41 -0.56 9.66
CA VAL A 150 -11.05 0.79 9.20
C VAL A 150 -10.21 0.66 7.94
N VAL A 151 -10.57 1.41 6.90
CA VAL A 151 -9.77 1.55 5.69
C VAL A 151 -8.59 2.48 5.99
N ARG A 152 -7.36 2.00 5.82
CA ARG A 152 -6.13 2.79 6.05
C ARG A 152 -5.67 3.54 4.80
N SER A 153 -5.73 2.87 3.66
CA SER A 153 -5.30 3.41 2.38
C SER A 153 -5.97 2.66 1.24
N VAL A 154 -6.10 3.35 0.12
CA VAL A 154 -6.69 2.82 -1.10
C VAL A 154 -5.79 3.28 -2.25
N THR A 155 -5.41 2.33 -3.09
CA THR A 155 -4.72 2.56 -4.35
C THR A 155 -5.59 2.08 -5.50
N ASP A 156 -5.13 2.22 -6.74
CA ASP A 156 -5.87 1.75 -7.93
C ASP A 156 -6.16 0.23 -7.88
N ASN A 157 -5.29 -0.55 -7.24
CA ASN A 157 -5.35 -2.02 -7.27
C ASN A 157 -5.41 -2.68 -5.89
N GLU A 158 -5.24 -1.93 -4.80
CA GLU A 158 -5.11 -2.51 -3.46
C GLU A 158 -5.79 -1.62 -2.41
N VAL A 159 -6.47 -2.25 -1.45
CA VAL A 159 -6.99 -1.59 -0.24
C VAL A 159 -6.34 -2.18 1.00
N CYS A 160 -5.84 -1.32 1.89
CA CYS A 160 -5.32 -1.76 3.19
C CYS A 160 -6.37 -1.55 4.29
N LEU A 161 -6.67 -2.62 5.01
CA LEU A 161 -7.68 -2.72 6.04
C LEU A 161 -7.00 -2.91 7.40
N LYS A 162 -7.59 -2.32 8.44
CA LYS A 162 -7.20 -2.56 9.83
C LYS A 162 -8.40 -2.98 10.65
N GLY A 163 -8.29 -4.15 11.27
CA GLY A 163 -9.25 -4.63 12.25
C GLY A 163 -9.06 -3.93 13.60
N VAL A 164 -10.17 -3.55 14.23
CA VAL A 164 -10.23 -2.97 15.57
C VAL A 164 -10.96 -3.94 16.50
N PHE A 165 -10.31 -4.24 17.62
CA PHE A 165 -10.80 -5.12 18.67
C PHE A 165 -11.17 -4.29 19.91
N THR A 166 -12.16 -4.74 20.68
CA THR A 166 -12.65 -4.06 21.89
C THR A 166 -11.71 -4.20 23.07
N ASP A 167 -11.13 -5.38 23.28
CA ASP A 167 -10.44 -5.71 24.53
C ASP A 167 -8.92 -5.80 24.37
N ILE A 168 -8.44 -6.41 23.28
CA ILE A 168 -7.01 -6.68 23.05
C ILE A 168 -6.62 -6.11 21.69
N GLN A 169 -5.70 -5.15 21.68
CA GLN A 169 -5.24 -4.48 20.46
C GLN A 169 -4.24 -5.34 19.68
N TRP A 170 -4.69 -6.47 19.13
CA TRP A 170 -3.92 -7.20 18.13
C TRP A 170 -3.72 -6.33 16.88
N ASN A 171 -2.58 -6.48 16.23
CA ASN A 171 -2.31 -5.79 14.96
C ASN A 171 -2.81 -6.63 13.78
N LEU A 172 -4.12 -6.61 13.53
CA LEU A 172 -4.71 -7.20 12.34
C LEU A 172 -4.79 -6.15 11.22
N THR A 173 -3.70 -6.03 10.45
CA THR A 173 -3.65 -5.20 9.23
C THR A 173 -3.38 -6.09 8.03
N GLU A 174 -4.17 -5.92 6.97
CA GLU A 174 -4.01 -6.66 5.72
C GLU A 174 -4.27 -5.74 4.54
N CYS A 175 -3.49 -5.90 3.47
CA CYS A 175 -3.74 -5.24 2.21
C CYS A 175 -4.21 -6.27 1.18
N VAL A 176 -5.31 -5.94 0.51
CA VAL A 176 -6.07 -6.83 -0.35
C VAL A 176 -6.04 -6.28 -1.76
N GLU A 177 -5.54 -7.09 -2.70
CA GLU A 177 -5.63 -6.78 -4.12
C GLU A 177 -7.09 -6.82 -4.59
N ILE A 178 -7.52 -5.77 -5.28
CA ILE A 178 -8.87 -5.60 -5.79
C ILE A 178 -8.98 -6.28 -7.15
N THR A 179 -9.90 -7.22 -7.24
CA THR A 179 -10.19 -7.99 -8.44
C THR A 179 -11.67 -7.87 -8.78
N GLU A 180 -12.07 -8.26 -9.99
CA GLU A 180 -13.48 -8.26 -10.38
C GLU A 180 -14.35 -9.17 -9.47
N GLN A 181 -13.76 -10.22 -8.89
CA GLN A 181 -14.49 -11.19 -8.05
C GLN A 181 -14.75 -10.67 -6.64
N ASN A 182 -13.84 -9.87 -6.07
CA ASN A 182 -13.98 -9.33 -4.71
C ASN A 182 -14.49 -7.88 -4.66
N SER A 183 -14.53 -7.20 -5.81
CA SER A 183 -15.03 -5.83 -5.93
C SER A 183 -16.43 -5.68 -5.33
N CYS A 184 -16.62 -4.64 -4.52
CA CYS A 184 -17.90 -4.33 -3.86
C CYS A 184 -18.44 -5.42 -2.91
N ALA A 185 -17.63 -6.42 -2.55
CA ALA A 185 -18.01 -7.37 -1.51
C ALA A 185 -18.13 -6.64 -0.16
N SER A 186 -19.11 -7.01 0.66
CA SER A 186 -19.37 -6.39 1.97
C SER A 186 -18.50 -6.92 3.11
N THR A 187 -17.72 -7.96 2.84
CA THR A 187 -16.87 -8.64 3.82
C THR A 187 -15.59 -9.15 3.18
N HIS A 188 -14.50 -9.15 3.93
CA HIS A 188 -13.24 -9.77 3.56
C HIS A 188 -12.81 -10.78 4.63
N THR A 189 -12.27 -11.93 4.21
CA THR A 189 -11.79 -12.97 5.13
C THR A 189 -10.28 -13.01 5.12
N VAL A 190 -9.69 -12.75 6.29
CA VAL A 190 -8.25 -12.82 6.55
C VAL A 190 -7.92 -14.25 6.99
N VAL A 191 -7.09 -14.94 6.21
CA VAL A 191 -6.63 -16.30 6.53
C VAL A 191 -5.30 -16.22 7.27
N LEU A 192 -5.27 -16.70 8.51
CA LEU A 192 -4.07 -16.73 9.37
C LEU A 192 -3.62 -18.18 9.58
N ASP A 193 -2.56 -18.40 10.35
CA ASP A 193 -1.93 -19.74 10.44
C ASP A 193 -2.86 -20.79 11.07
N THR A 194 -3.65 -20.40 12.07
CA THR A 194 -4.50 -21.34 12.83
C THR A 194 -5.99 -21.04 12.74
N CYS A 195 -6.38 -19.87 12.24
CA CYS A 195 -7.77 -19.45 12.20
C CYS A 195 -8.02 -18.40 11.11
N ASN A 196 -9.29 -18.06 10.89
CA ASN A 196 -9.70 -17.02 9.95
C ASN A 196 -10.46 -15.91 10.69
N TYR A 197 -10.26 -14.67 10.28
CA TYR A 197 -11.04 -13.52 10.75
C TYR A 197 -11.87 -12.95 9.61
N THR A 198 -13.08 -12.48 9.92
CA THR A 198 -13.92 -11.77 8.95
C THR A 198 -13.94 -10.28 9.28
N MET A 199 -13.55 -9.46 8.32
CA MET A 199 -13.66 -8.00 8.36
C MET A 199 -14.92 -7.57 7.63
N ASN A 200 -15.81 -6.86 8.34
CA ASN A 200 -16.97 -6.22 7.73
C ASN A 200 -16.53 -4.88 7.13
N VAL A 201 -16.41 -4.82 5.81
CA VAL A 201 -16.02 -3.63 5.05
C VAL A 201 -16.48 -3.81 3.61
N ALA A 202 -17.06 -2.77 3.02
CA ALA A 202 -17.31 -2.76 1.60
C ALA A 202 -15.97 -2.60 0.89
N LEU A 203 -15.58 -3.56 0.06
CA LEU A 203 -14.39 -3.41 -0.79
C LEU A 203 -14.69 -2.42 -1.93
N PRO A 204 -13.71 -1.63 -2.39
CA PRO A 204 -13.90 -0.74 -3.52
C PRO A 204 -14.15 -1.55 -4.81
N PRO A 205 -14.71 -0.93 -5.86
CA PRO A 205 -14.67 -1.54 -7.18
C PRO A 205 -13.24 -1.60 -7.71
N VAL A 206 -12.96 -2.58 -8.56
CA VAL A 206 -11.83 -2.52 -9.49
C VAL A 206 -11.89 -1.23 -10.30
N LYS A 207 -10.74 -0.66 -10.63
CA LYS A 207 -10.64 0.58 -11.40
C LYS A 207 -11.60 0.58 -12.59
N PRO A 208 -12.59 1.50 -12.64
CA PRO A 208 -13.59 1.49 -13.69
C PRO A 208 -12.97 1.72 -15.06
N HIS A 209 -13.42 0.96 -16.05
CA HIS A 209 -13.13 1.18 -17.45
C HIS A 209 -14.39 1.71 -18.12
N ILE A 210 -14.34 2.98 -18.52
CA ILE A 210 -15.44 3.64 -19.20
C ILE A 210 -15.24 3.60 -20.71
N ASN A 211 -16.34 3.39 -21.43
CA ASN A 211 -16.38 3.50 -22.88
C ASN A 211 -17.66 4.25 -23.28
N PHE A 212 -17.80 4.59 -24.57
CA PHE A 212 -18.98 5.28 -25.08
C PHE A 212 -19.31 4.91 -26.51
N SER A 213 -20.59 5.04 -26.88
CA SER A 213 -20.99 5.00 -28.29
C SER A 213 -20.56 6.28 -28.99
N LYS A 214 -19.80 6.14 -30.08
CA LYS A 214 -19.31 7.25 -30.91
C LYS A 214 -20.40 7.80 -31.83
N THR A 215 -21.64 7.87 -31.34
CA THR A 215 -22.83 8.35 -32.04
C THR A 215 -23.46 9.51 -31.27
N ILE A 216 -24.37 10.26 -31.87
CA ILE A 216 -25.20 11.28 -31.23
C ILE A 216 -26.66 10.82 -31.40
N PRO A 217 -27.39 10.56 -30.30
CA PRO A 217 -26.92 10.63 -28.91
C PRO A 217 -25.84 9.57 -28.60
N SER A 218 -24.91 9.94 -27.73
CA SER A 218 -23.90 9.02 -27.19
C SER A 218 -24.45 8.32 -25.96
N GLN A 219 -23.81 7.23 -25.54
CA GLN A 219 -24.16 6.51 -24.32
C GLN A 219 -22.87 6.02 -23.69
N PHE A 220 -22.67 6.29 -22.41
CA PHE A 220 -21.51 5.80 -21.65
C PHE A 220 -21.79 4.44 -21.02
N GLU A 221 -20.77 3.59 -21.01
CA GLU A 221 -20.82 2.23 -20.46
C GLU A 221 -19.63 1.97 -19.54
N TRP A 222 -19.86 1.17 -18.49
CA TRP A 222 -18.80 0.62 -17.63
C TRP A 222 -18.50 -0.81 -18.08
N THR A 223 -17.42 -1.00 -18.82
CA THR A 223 -17.14 -2.23 -19.56
C THR A 223 -16.64 -3.38 -18.68
N ASN A 224 -15.86 -3.09 -17.65
CA ASN A 224 -15.38 -4.06 -16.65
C ASN A 224 -16.22 -4.04 -15.36
N LYS A 225 -17.53 -3.78 -15.45
CA LYS A 225 -18.39 -3.66 -14.27
C LYS A 225 -18.46 -4.99 -13.49
N PRO A 226 -18.01 -5.02 -12.22
CA PRO A 226 -18.20 -6.20 -11.38
C PRO A 226 -19.68 -6.45 -11.10
N ALA A 227 -20.08 -7.73 -11.02
CA ALA A 227 -21.48 -8.11 -10.81
C ALA A 227 -22.07 -7.52 -9.52
N GLN A 228 -21.26 -7.48 -8.45
CA GLN A 228 -21.66 -7.04 -7.11
C GLN A 228 -21.73 -5.50 -6.97
N CYS A 229 -21.08 -4.75 -7.87
CA CYS A 229 -21.07 -3.29 -7.82
C CYS A 229 -22.35 -2.68 -8.39
N ASN A 230 -22.85 -1.63 -7.73
CA ASN A 230 -24.02 -0.89 -8.19
C ASN A 230 -23.63 0.09 -9.29
N ALA A 231 -24.10 -0.15 -10.51
CA ALA A 231 -23.83 0.71 -11.67
C ALA A 231 -24.30 2.16 -11.46
N ALA A 232 -25.39 2.36 -10.70
CA ALA A 232 -25.98 3.68 -10.51
C ALA A 232 -25.10 4.63 -9.69
N LEU A 233 -24.08 4.11 -9.01
CA LEU A 233 -23.13 4.93 -8.24
C LEU A 233 -21.98 5.47 -9.09
N LEU A 234 -21.70 4.86 -10.26
CA LEU A 234 -20.68 5.39 -11.17
C LEU A 234 -21.26 6.58 -11.94
N ILE A 235 -20.65 7.74 -11.79
CA ILE A 235 -20.97 8.93 -12.58
C ILE A 235 -19.86 9.21 -13.58
N ILE A 236 -20.20 9.77 -14.74
CA ILE A 236 -19.23 10.18 -15.76
C ILE A 236 -19.09 11.68 -15.71
N ASN A 237 -17.90 12.14 -15.36
CA ASN A 237 -17.58 13.55 -15.25
C ASN A 237 -16.80 14.02 -16.49
N CYS A 238 -17.38 14.89 -17.31
CA CYS A 238 -16.80 15.37 -18.55
C CYS A 238 -16.52 16.87 -18.52
N ILE A 239 -15.40 17.28 -19.11
CA ILE A 239 -15.02 18.68 -19.32
C ILE A 239 -14.82 18.89 -20.82
N ASN A 240 -15.19 20.07 -21.34
CA ASN A 240 -14.93 20.44 -22.73
C ASN A 240 -14.30 21.84 -22.84
N ASN A 241 -13.79 22.17 -24.02
CA ASN A 241 -13.07 23.43 -24.25
C ASN A 241 -13.95 24.68 -24.13
N GLU A 242 -15.26 24.54 -24.27
CA GLU A 242 -16.22 25.66 -24.23
C GLU A 242 -16.72 25.95 -22.81
N ASN A 243 -16.88 24.91 -21.98
CA ASN A 243 -17.29 24.97 -20.58
C ASN A 243 -16.25 24.28 -19.70
N LYS A 244 -15.46 25.09 -18.98
CA LYS A 244 -14.52 24.58 -17.97
C LYS A 244 -15.21 23.93 -16.76
N ASN A 245 -16.52 24.12 -16.61
CA ASN A 245 -17.30 23.47 -15.57
C ASN A 245 -17.61 22.04 -15.99
N SER A 246 -17.48 21.14 -15.02
CA SER A 246 -17.65 19.71 -15.26
C SER A 246 -19.14 19.36 -15.43
N ILE A 247 -19.44 18.55 -16.45
CA ILE A 247 -20.80 18.07 -16.76
C ILE A 247 -20.88 16.61 -16.32
N ILE A 248 -21.91 16.28 -15.55
CA ILE A 248 -22.10 14.94 -14.97
C ILE A 248 -23.14 14.19 -15.78
N TYR A 249 -22.79 12.98 -16.22
CA TYR A 249 -23.66 12.05 -16.92
C TYR A 249 -23.84 10.74 -16.17
N GLY A 250 -24.99 10.10 -16.37
CA GLY A 250 -25.25 8.73 -15.92
C GLY A 250 -24.74 7.68 -16.91
N LEU A 251 -24.61 6.45 -16.42
CA LEU A 251 -24.37 5.29 -17.27
C LEU A 251 -25.64 4.89 -18.03
N ASN A 252 -25.45 4.35 -19.24
CA ASN A 252 -26.49 3.76 -20.07
C ASN A 252 -27.66 4.70 -20.41
N THR A 253 -27.52 6.02 -20.20
CA THR A 253 -28.49 7.03 -20.62
C THR A 253 -28.02 7.72 -21.90
N PRO A 254 -28.91 7.96 -22.88
CA PRO A 254 -28.56 8.78 -24.04
C PRO A 254 -28.14 10.19 -23.62
N VAL A 255 -26.99 10.66 -24.10
CA VAL A 255 -26.44 11.99 -23.85
C VAL A 255 -26.20 12.72 -25.17
N SER A 256 -26.59 13.99 -25.20
CA SER A 256 -26.44 14.84 -26.38
C SER A 256 -25.16 15.65 -26.27
N LEU A 257 -24.05 15.06 -26.70
CA LEU A 257 -22.75 15.73 -26.77
C LEU A 257 -22.68 16.64 -28.00
N LEU A 258 -21.93 17.74 -27.89
CA LEU A 258 -21.77 18.68 -29.00
C LEU A 258 -20.86 18.07 -30.07
N PRO A 259 -21.26 18.16 -31.36
CA PRO A 259 -20.43 17.70 -32.45
C PRO A 259 -19.20 18.60 -32.58
N ASP A 260 -18.09 18.01 -33.03
CA ASP A 260 -16.80 18.67 -33.23
C ASP A 260 -16.17 19.34 -32.01
N THR A 261 -16.72 19.12 -30.82
CA THR A 261 -16.16 19.55 -29.54
C THR A 261 -15.28 18.45 -28.94
N GLU A 262 -14.14 18.86 -28.37
CA GLU A 262 -13.25 17.95 -27.65
C GLU A 262 -13.70 17.82 -26.19
N TYR A 263 -13.88 16.57 -25.76
CA TYR A 263 -14.27 16.19 -24.40
C TYR A 263 -13.18 15.37 -23.74
N THR A 264 -12.96 15.59 -22.46
CA THR A 264 -12.20 14.70 -21.58
C THR A 264 -13.10 14.27 -20.45
N CYS A 265 -13.34 12.97 -20.33
CA CYS A 265 -14.27 12.37 -19.38
C CYS A 265 -13.58 11.38 -18.44
N THR A 266 -14.04 11.33 -17.20
CA THR A 266 -13.56 10.40 -16.17
C THR A 266 -14.74 9.80 -15.42
N GLY A 267 -14.76 8.48 -15.25
CA GLY A 267 -15.74 7.79 -14.41
C GLY A 267 -15.33 7.88 -12.95
N GLU A 268 -16.23 8.29 -12.07
CA GLU A 268 -15.97 8.43 -10.64
C GLU A 268 -16.97 7.58 -9.85
N TYR A 269 -16.46 6.61 -9.09
CA TYR A 269 -17.26 5.77 -8.19
C TYR A 269 -17.00 6.18 -6.74
N PRO A 270 -18.02 6.51 -5.95
CA PRO A 270 -17.85 6.94 -4.56
C PRO A 270 -17.39 5.78 -3.68
N TYR A 271 -16.36 6.01 -2.87
CA TYR A 271 -15.84 5.05 -1.92
C TYR A 271 -15.31 5.73 -0.65
N GLU A 272 -16.00 5.53 0.47
CA GLU A 272 -15.70 6.20 1.75
C GLU A 272 -15.61 7.72 1.59
N THR A 273 -14.43 8.31 1.79
CA THR A 273 -14.16 9.75 1.68
C THR A 273 -13.55 10.15 0.33
N GLN A 274 -13.33 9.21 -0.58
CA GLN A 274 -12.67 9.43 -1.87
C GLN A 274 -13.47 8.82 -3.04
N HIS A 275 -12.99 9.04 -4.26
CA HIS A 275 -13.58 8.44 -5.47
C HIS A 275 -12.57 7.54 -6.16
N ILE A 276 -13.00 6.37 -6.59
CA ILE A 276 -12.22 5.51 -7.49
C ILE A 276 -12.44 5.99 -8.92
N LYS A 277 -11.36 6.41 -9.57
CA LYS A 277 -11.42 7.07 -10.88
C LYS A 277 -10.99 6.13 -12.00
N SER A 278 -11.71 6.18 -13.12
CA SER A 278 -11.25 5.57 -14.37
C SER A 278 -10.01 6.27 -14.91
N ASN A 279 -9.40 5.69 -15.95
CA ASN A 279 -8.53 6.48 -16.82
C ASN A 279 -9.34 7.56 -17.54
N GLU A 280 -8.67 8.65 -17.90
CA GLU A 280 -9.27 9.71 -18.69
C GLU A 280 -9.58 9.21 -20.11
N LEU A 281 -10.77 9.57 -20.58
CA LEU A 281 -11.27 9.26 -21.92
C LEU A 281 -11.44 10.57 -22.69
N SER A 282 -10.48 10.85 -23.58
CA SER A 282 -10.53 12.02 -24.45
C SER A 282 -11.01 11.68 -25.86
N PHE A 283 -11.97 12.45 -26.37
CA PHE A 283 -12.54 12.21 -27.68
C PHE A 283 -13.18 13.45 -28.31
N LYS A 284 -13.39 13.36 -29.63
CA LYS A 284 -14.17 14.31 -30.43
C LYS A 284 -15.02 13.53 -31.42
N ILE A 285 -16.32 13.82 -31.46
CA ILE A 285 -17.24 13.21 -32.42
C ILE A 285 -17.29 14.14 -33.65
N LYS A 286 -16.73 13.69 -34.77
CA LYS A 286 -16.83 14.41 -36.04
C LYS A 286 -18.10 14.00 -36.77
N CYS A 287 -18.86 14.98 -37.25
CA CYS A 287 -20.04 14.77 -38.08
C CYS A 287 -19.73 15.23 -39.51
N ASP A 288 -19.48 14.28 -40.41
CA ASP A 288 -19.24 14.57 -41.81
C ASP A 288 -20.58 14.61 -42.55
N TRP A 289 -21.11 15.82 -42.78
CA TRP A 289 -22.33 16.01 -43.55
C TRP A 289 -22.01 16.26 -45.01
N GLN A 290 -22.56 15.44 -45.92
CA GLN A 290 -22.47 15.70 -47.35
C GLN A 290 -23.78 16.26 -47.89
N LYS A 291 -23.65 17.27 -48.75
CA LYS A 291 -24.76 17.80 -49.53
C LYS A 291 -25.16 16.74 -50.56
N ASN A 292 -26.38 16.22 -50.46
CA ASN A 292 -26.94 15.40 -51.51
C ASN A 292 -27.74 16.27 -52.48
N GLY A 293 -27.23 16.40 -53.70
CA GLY A 293 -27.95 17.00 -54.81
C GLY A 293 -27.61 18.46 -55.13
N ARG A 294 -28.18 18.93 -56.23
CA ARG A 294 -28.16 20.35 -56.62
C ARG A 294 -29.31 21.06 -55.92
N PHE A 295 -29.17 22.37 -55.69
CA PHE A 295 -30.28 23.18 -55.20
C PHE A 295 -31.47 23.01 -56.15
N GLN A 296 -32.62 22.55 -55.65
CA GLN A 296 -33.83 22.44 -56.44
C GLN A 296 -34.68 23.69 -56.21
N PRO A 297 -34.97 24.50 -57.23
CA PRO A 297 -35.87 25.64 -57.08
C PRO A 297 -37.30 25.14 -56.84
N LEU A 298 -37.85 25.46 -55.67
CA LEU A 298 -39.26 25.24 -55.36
C LEU A 298 -40.12 26.39 -55.89
N SER A 299 -39.55 27.59 -55.98
CA SER A 299 -40.17 28.78 -56.58
C SER A 299 -39.10 29.82 -56.99
N SER A 300 -39.53 31.01 -57.42
CA SER A 300 -38.63 32.14 -57.70
C SER A 300 -37.90 32.69 -56.47
N THR A 301 -38.34 32.34 -55.25
CA THR A 301 -37.76 32.83 -53.99
C THR A 301 -37.41 31.72 -53.00
N SER A 302 -37.61 30.45 -53.36
CA SER A 302 -37.33 29.32 -52.47
C SER A 302 -36.52 28.22 -53.16
N LEU A 303 -35.56 27.67 -52.41
CA LEU A 303 -34.71 26.56 -52.81
C LEU A 303 -34.87 25.44 -51.78
N GLU A 304 -34.97 24.20 -52.25
CA GLU A 304 -34.85 23.02 -51.41
C GLU A 304 -33.38 22.60 -51.32
N ILE A 305 -32.96 22.29 -50.09
CA ILE A 305 -31.63 21.77 -49.78
C ILE A 305 -31.82 20.52 -48.95
N SER A 306 -31.58 19.36 -49.57
CA SER A 306 -31.52 18.08 -48.87
C SER A 306 -30.09 17.81 -48.40
N TRP A 307 -29.95 17.61 -47.10
CA TRP A 307 -28.75 17.07 -46.49
C TRP A 307 -29.05 15.65 -46.05
N ASN A 308 -28.25 14.69 -46.49
CA ASN A 308 -28.34 13.35 -45.92
C ASN A 308 -27.07 13.12 -45.10
N SER A 309 -27.32 12.61 -43.89
CA SER A 309 -26.43 11.71 -43.18
C SER A 309 -25.74 10.74 -44.14
N LEU A 310 -24.40 10.64 -44.10
CA LEU A 310 -23.68 9.59 -44.82
C LEU A 310 -24.06 8.20 -44.29
N GLU A 311 -23.84 7.15 -45.08
CA GLU A 311 -24.09 5.77 -44.62
C GLU A 311 -23.11 5.45 -43.46
N GLY A 312 -23.64 5.10 -42.29
CA GLY A 312 -22.87 4.99 -41.04
C GLY A 312 -22.74 6.29 -40.23
N ASP A 313 -23.61 7.28 -40.47
CA ASP A 313 -23.56 8.57 -39.80
C ASP A 313 -23.71 8.47 -38.28
N LYS A 314 -22.64 8.93 -37.64
CA LYS A 314 -22.51 9.04 -36.20
C LYS A 314 -23.45 10.10 -35.64
N CYS A 315 -24.05 10.96 -36.45
CA CYS A 315 -24.77 12.14 -35.98
C CYS A 315 -26.26 12.15 -36.36
N SER A 316 -26.80 10.99 -36.76
CA SER A 316 -28.19 10.80 -37.18
C SER A 316 -29.24 11.18 -36.14
N GLY A 317 -28.90 11.26 -34.85
CA GLY A 317 -29.81 11.71 -33.78
C GLY A 317 -29.90 13.23 -33.62
N ILE A 318 -29.10 14.02 -34.35
CA ILE A 318 -29.20 15.49 -34.31
C ILE A 318 -30.48 15.93 -35.03
N LYS A 319 -31.38 16.59 -34.30
CA LYS A 319 -32.55 17.28 -34.87
C LYS A 319 -32.22 18.75 -35.06
N TRP A 320 -32.39 19.23 -36.30
CA TRP A 320 -32.16 20.63 -36.65
C TRP A 320 -33.46 21.42 -36.47
N GLU A 321 -33.47 22.37 -35.54
CA GLU A 321 -34.64 23.26 -35.34
C GLU A 321 -34.52 24.57 -36.13
N SER A 322 -33.29 25.00 -36.48
CA SER A 322 -33.06 26.19 -37.29
C SER A 322 -31.79 26.06 -38.14
N TYR A 323 -31.78 26.75 -39.28
CA TYR A 323 -30.64 26.82 -40.19
C TYR A 323 -30.43 28.26 -40.64
N SER A 324 -29.16 28.65 -40.84
CA SER A 324 -28.81 29.91 -41.49
C SER A 324 -28.04 29.60 -42.78
N VAL A 325 -28.40 30.31 -43.85
CA VAL A 325 -27.74 30.14 -45.15
C VAL A 325 -27.22 31.50 -45.59
N SER A 326 -25.93 31.57 -45.86
CA SER A 326 -25.29 32.73 -46.47
C SER A 326 -24.99 32.44 -47.94
N CYS A 327 -25.57 33.22 -48.85
CA CYS A 327 -25.25 33.16 -50.27
C CYS A 327 -24.26 34.27 -50.63
N SER A 328 -23.17 33.93 -51.31
CA SER A 328 -22.27 34.90 -51.93
C SER A 328 -22.43 34.85 -53.45
N ASP A 329 -22.91 35.95 -54.03
CA ASP A 329 -22.90 36.10 -55.49
C ASP A 329 -21.45 36.37 -55.91
N GLY A 330 -20.89 35.50 -56.75
CA GLY A 330 -19.50 35.56 -57.23
C GLY A 330 -19.14 36.80 -58.06
N ASN A 331 -19.99 37.84 -58.07
CA ASN A 331 -19.73 39.07 -58.80
C ASN A 331 -20.43 40.31 -58.18
N SER A 332 -20.25 40.58 -56.88
CA SER A 332 -20.31 41.94 -56.30
C SER A 332 -20.07 41.89 -54.79
N GLN A 333 -19.31 42.86 -54.26
CA GLN A 333 -19.07 43.11 -52.83
C GLN A 333 -20.31 43.56 -52.03
N LYS A 334 -21.46 42.90 -52.19
CA LYS A 334 -22.64 43.09 -51.33
C LYS A 334 -23.15 41.73 -50.86
N SER A 335 -22.64 41.28 -49.71
CA SER A 335 -23.29 40.23 -48.93
C SER A 335 -24.64 40.75 -48.44
N LYS A 336 -25.74 40.21 -48.98
CA LYS A 336 -27.05 40.33 -48.34
C LYS A 336 -27.16 39.22 -47.29
N SER A 337 -26.76 39.53 -46.05
CA SER A 337 -27.13 38.71 -44.91
C SER A 337 -28.62 38.87 -44.65
N SER A 338 -29.37 37.78 -44.75
CA SER A 338 -30.76 37.73 -44.28
C SER A 338 -30.74 37.02 -42.94
N ASN A 339 -30.80 37.78 -41.85
CA ASN A 339 -30.93 37.21 -40.50
C ASN A 339 -32.37 36.68 -40.35
N PHE A 340 -32.51 35.35 -40.34
CA PHE A 340 -33.64 34.71 -39.68
C PHE A 340 -33.23 34.44 -38.22
N PRO A 341 -34.16 34.56 -37.26
CA PRO A 341 -33.84 34.62 -35.84
C PRO A 341 -32.99 33.43 -35.41
N VAL A 342 -31.84 33.76 -34.80
CA VAL A 342 -30.95 32.83 -34.13
C VAL A 342 -31.61 32.45 -32.81
N VAL A 343 -31.96 31.18 -32.65
CA VAL A 343 -32.18 30.58 -31.34
C VAL A 343 -31.24 29.39 -31.26
N LEU A 344 -30.29 29.49 -30.32
CA LEU A 344 -29.43 28.40 -29.87
C LEU A 344 -30.28 27.14 -29.61
N PRO A 345 -29.74 25.92 -29.79
CA PRO A 345 -30.46 24.71 -29.42
C PRO A 345 -30.91 24.81 -27.96
N ILE A 346 -32.21 24.94 -27.75
CA ILE A 346 -32.83 24.79 -26.45
C ILE A 346 -32.93 23.28 -26.23
N GLN A 347 -32.15 22.78 -25.26
CA GLN A 347 -32.27 21.42 -24.77
C GLN A 347 -33.66 21.25 -24.15
N HIS A 348 -34.51 20.39 -24.73
CA HIS A 348 -35.71 19.91 -24.05
C HIS A 348 -35.41 18.56 -23.37
N HIS A 349 -35.34 18.67 -22.03
CA HIS A 349 -35.47 17.70 -20.93
C HIS A 349 -34.60 16.45 -20.88
#